data_AF-A0A9E0F8L9-F1
#
_entry.id   AF-A0A9E0F8L9-F1
#
_cell.length_a   1.000
_cell.length_b   1.000
_cell.length_c   1.000
_cell.angle_alpha   90.00
_cell.angle_beta   90.00
_cell.angle_gamma   90.00
#
_symmetry.space_group_name_H-M   'P 1'
#
loop_
_entity.id
_entity.type
_entity.pdbx_description
1 polymer ?
#
loop_
_entity_poly.entity_id
_entity_poly.type
_entity_poly.pdbx_seq_one_letter_code
_entity_poly.pdbx_strand_id
1 'polypeptide(L)'
;MDLEQAATEKIRIMRGILIVGFLLTIGKFIAWFLTHSDAVLTDALESIINIIAAAIGLLSLTVAARPRDENHPYGHGKIEFLSVGFEGGAIFLAGAVMAVKAVYGFFHPLPLARIDIGLWITAGAAGVNGFMGWLLLQQGKRLHSQTLVADGKHLLSDTWSSVILLIGLVAIRLTGYAWIDPTLALLLGLY
;
A
#
# COMPACT_ATOMS: atom_id res chain seq x y z
N MET A 1 -27.02 -13.33 1.90
CA MET A 1 -25.95 -13.58 0.92
C MET A 1 -25.35 -14.92 1.30
N ASP A 2 -25.35 -15.87 0.38
CA ASP A 2 -24.83 -17.21 0.64
C ASP A 2 -23.30 -17.18 0.79
N LEU A 3 -22.73 -18.11 1.57
CA LEU A 3 -21.29 -18.14 1.86
C LEU A 3 -20.44 -18.24 0.59
N GLU A 4 -20.94 -18.96 -0.42
CA GLU A 4 -20.27 -19.13 -1.71
C GLU A 4 -20.31 -17.83 -2.55
N GLN A 5 -21.42 -17.09 -2.49
CA GLN A 5 -21.54 -15.76 -3.11
C GLN A 5 -20.59 -14.76 -2.46
N ALA A 6 -20.52 -14.78 -1.12
CA ALA A 6 -19.60 -13.94 -0.35
C ALA A 6 -18.14 -14.22 -0.71
N ALA A 7 -17.74 -15.50 -0.78
CA ALA A 7 -16.38 -15.90 -1.15
C ALA A 7 -16.02 -15.45 -2.58
N THR A 8 -16.93 -15.65 -3.53
CA THR A 8 -16.74 -15.23 -4.92
C THR A 8 -16.60 -13.71 -5.03
N GLU A 9 -17.40 -12.96 -4.26
CA GLU A 9 -17.33 -11.50 -4.22
C GLU A 9 -15.99 -11.00 -3.64
N LYS A 10 -15.51 -11.58 -2.52
CA LYS A 10 -14.19 -11.27 -1.94
C LYS A 10 -13.06 -11.47 -2.97
N ILE A 11 -13.06 -12.62 -3.64
CA ILE A 11 -12.05 -12.97 -4.65
C ILE A 11 -12.11 -12.01 -5.84
N ARG A 12 -13.33 -11.67 -6.32
CA ARG A 12 -13.51 -10.74 -7.43
C ARG A 12 -12.97 -9.35 -7.10
N ILE A 13 -13.28 -8.84 -5.91
CA ILE A 13 -12.78 -7.54 -5.44
C ILE A 13 -11.26 -7.57 -5.39
N MET A 14 -10.66 -8.58 -4.75
CA MET A 14 -9.21 -8.66 -4.61
C MET A 14 -8.49 -8.81 -5.95
N ARG A 15 -9.06 -9.55 -6.90
CA ARG A 15 -8.56 -9.60 -8.28
C ARG A 15 -8.57 -8.23 -8.96
N GLY A 16 -9.66 -7.47 -8.77
CA GLY A 16 -9.76 -6.10 -9.28
C GLY A 16 -8.66 -5.20 -8.73
N ILE A 17 -8.44 -5.24 -7.41
CA ILE A 17 -7.36 -4.49 -6.75
C ILE A 17 -5.99 -4.89 -7.28
N LEU A 18 -5.72 -6.20 -7.41
CA LEU A 18 -4.44 -6.68 -7.93
C LEU A 18 -4.17 -6.19 -9.37
N ILE A 19 -5.19 -6.21 -10.23
CA ILE A 19 -5.07 -5.72 -11.62
C ILE A 19 -4.80 -4.21 -11.63
N VAL A 20 -5.58 -3.43 -10.87
CA VAL A 20 -5.40 -1.98 -10.81
C VAL A 20 -4.03 -1.63 -10.22
N GLY A 21 -3.63 -2.28 -9.14
CA GLY A 21 -2.31 -2.13 -8.53
C GLY A 21 -1.18 -2.46 -9.50
N PHE A 22 -1.32 -3.53 -10.28
CA PHE A 22 -0.35 -3.87 -11.32
C PHE A 22 -0.22 -2.79 -12.41
N LEU A 23 -1.35 -2.26 -12.88
CA LEU A 23 -1.36 -1.16 -13.86
C LEU A 23 -0.77 0.13 -13.29
N LEU A 24 -1.07 0.46 -12.03
CA LEU A 24 -0.48 1.60 -11.34
C LEU A 24 1.03 1.47 -11.21
N THR A 25 1.53 0.30 -10.81
CA THR A 25 2.98 0.05 -10.70
C THR A 25 3.68 0.23 -12.04
N ILE A 26 3.11 -0.28 -13.14
CA ILE A 26 3.64 -0.03 -14.48
C ILE A 26 3.67 1.48 -14.77
N GLY A 27 2.58 2.19 -14.48
CA GLY A 27 2.50 3.65 -14.66
C GLY A 27 3.58 4.40 -13.88
N LYS A 28 3.84 4.01 -12.63
CA LYS A 28 4.90 4.58 -11.79
C LYS A 28 6.30 4.30 -12.33
N PHE A 29 6.57 3.09 -12.85
CA PHE A 29 7.85 2.79 -13.50
C PHE A 29 8.06 3.58 -14.79
N ILE A 30 7.01 3.80 -15.59
CA ILE A 30 7.07 4.69 -16.75
C ILE A 30 7.36 6.13 -16.30
N ALA A 31 6.69 6.61 -15.24
CA ALA A 31 6.93 7.93 -14.69
C ALA A 31 8.37 8.10 -14.21
N TRP A 32 8.92 7.10 -13.52
CA TRP A 32 10.33 7.06 -13.15
C TRP A 32 11.23 7.10 -14.38
N PHE A 33 10.98 6.29 -15.41
CA PHE A 33 11.79 6.27 -16.62
C PHE A 33 11.80 7.62 -17.34
N LEU A 34 10.69 8.37 -17.30
CA LEU A 34 10.61 9.70 -17.91
C LEU A 34 11.26 10.80 -17.07
N THR A 35 11.24 10.67 -15.74
CA THR A 35 11.67 11.72 -14.80
C THR A 35 13.08 11.51 -14.24
N HIS A 36 13.56 10.26 -14.24
CA HIS A 36 14.79 9.82 -13.57
C HIS A 36 14.84 10.22 -12.09
N SER A 37 13.67 10.29 -11.44
CA SER A 37 13.52 10.74 -10.06
C SER A 37 13.60 9.58 -9.07
N ASP A 38 14.56 9.63 -8.14
CA ASP A 38 14.73 8.62 -7.08
C ASP A 38 13.51 8.52 -6.16
N ALA A 39 12.75 9.62 -6.00
CA ALA A 39 11.52 9.64 -5.23
C ALA A 39 10.42 8.81 -5.91
N VAL A 40 10.26 8.98 -7.23
CA VAL A 40 9.29 8.20 -8.03
C VAL A 40 9.70 6.73 -8.09
N LEU A 41 11.02 6.44 -8.14
CA LEU A 41 11.51 5.07 -8.05
C LEU A 41 11.14 4.41 -6.72
N THR A 42 11.32 5.12 -5.60
CA THR A 42 10.99 4.60 -4.26
C THR A 42 9.50 4.27 -4.16
N ASP A 43 8.63 5.17 -4.63
CA ASP A 43 7.18 4.96 -4.69
C ASP A 43 6.77 3.80 -5.63
N ALA A 44 7.46 3.63 -6.75
CA ALA A 44 7.26 2.49 -7.66
C ALA A 44 7.65 1.16 -7.00
N LEU A 45 8.77 1.13 -6.26
CA LEU A 45 9.23 -0.05 -5.53
C LEU A 45 8.28 -0.43 -4.38
N GLU A 46 7.73 0.55 -3.66
CA GLU A 46 6.69 0.32 -2.66
C GLU A 46 5.44 -0.32 -3.27
N SER A 47 5.07 0.10 -4.49
CA SER A 47 3.92 -0.47 -5.20
C SER A 47 4.12 -1.94 -5.59
N ILE A 48 5.37 -2.44 -5.65
CA ILE A 48 5.65 -3.88 -5.80
C ILE A 48 5.26 -4.62 -4.51
N ILE A 49 5.56 -4.06 -3.34
CA ILE A 49 5.17 -4.63 -2.04
C ILE A 49 3.64 -4.73 -1.98
N ASN A 50 2.93 -3.69 -2.42
CA ASN A 50 1.47 -3.68 -2.48
C ASN A 50 0.90 -4.76 -3.42
N ILE A 51 1.55 -5.04 -4.55
CA ILE A 51 1.16 -6.14 -5.45
C ILE A 51 1.37 -7.50 -4.78
N ILE A 52 2.51 -7.69 -4.10
CA ILE A 52 2.83 -8.95 -3.41
C ILE A 52 1.84 -9.20 -2.28
N ALA A 53 1.56 -8.17 -1.47
CA ALA A 53 0.52 -8.13 -0.46
C ALA A 53 -0.85 -8.56 -1.01
N ALA A 54 -1.35 -7.86 -2.04
CA ALA A 54 -2.63 -8.17 -2.68
C ALA A 54 -2.67 -9.57 -3.31
N ALA A 55 -1.56 -10.06 -3.86
CA ALA A 55 -1.45 -11.42 -4.40
C ALA A 55 -1.56 -12.47 -3.30
N ILE A 56 -0.87 -12.27 -2.17
CA ILE A 56 -0.97 -13.15 -0.99
C ILE A 56 -2.38 -13.10 -0.41
N GLY A 57 -3.00 -11.93 -0.33
CA GLY A 57 -4.38 -11.77 0.06
C GLY A 57 -5.35 -12.50 -0.87
N LEU A 58 -5.16 -12.40 -2.19
CA LEU A 58 -5.96 -13.14 -3.16
C LEU A 58 -5.80 -14.66 -3.02
N LEU A 59 -4.56 -15.14 -2.86
CA LEU A 59 -4.28 -16.56 -2.64
C LEU A 59 -4.95 -17.05 -1.36
N SER A 60 -4.83 -16.28 -0.27
CA SER A 60 -5.46 -16.58 1.02
C SER A 60 -6.97 -16.68 0.89
N LEU A 61 -7.63 -15.70 0.25
CA LEU A 61 -9.07 -15.74 0.01
C LEU A 61 -9.50 -16.92 -0.86
N THR A 62 -8.69 -17.28 -1.87
CA THR A 62 -8.97 -18.42 -2.75
C THR A 62 -8.86 -19.75 -2.02
N VAL A 63 -7.89 -19.89 -1.12
CA VAL A 63 -7.74 -21.09 -0.29
C VAL A 63 -8.81 -21.13 0.79
N ALA A 64 -9.13 -20.01 1.43
CA ALA A 64 -10.19 -19.89 2.43
C ALA A 64 -11.57 -20.29 1.89
N ALA A 65 -11.82 -20.06 0.60
CA ALA A 65 -13.05 -20.43 -0.09
C ALA A 65 -13.19 -21.92 -0.39
N ARG A 66 -12.14 -22.74 -0.20
CA ARG A 66 -12.22 -24.18 -0.44
C ARG A 66 -13.15 -24.86 0.58
N PRO A 67 -13.93 -25.86 0.15
CA PRO A 67 -14.77 -26.64 1.06
C PRO A 67 -13.90 -27.38 2.09
N ARG A 68 -14.56 -27.89 3.13
CA ARG A 68 -13.91 -28.73 4.15
C ARG A 68 -13.39 -30.01 3.49
N ASP A 69 -12.20 -30.43 3.89
CA ASP A 69 -11.59 -31.69 3.48
C ASP A 69 -11.15 -32.49 4.71
N GLU A 70 -10.65 -33.71 4.49
CA GLU A 70 -10.22 -34.60 5.57
C GLU A 70 -9.03 -34.04 6.37
N ASN A 71 -8.16 -33.25 5.72
CA ASN A 71 -7.00 -32.61 6.36
C ASN A 71 -7.40 -31.37 7.17
N HIS A 72 -8.52 -30.72 6.82
CA HIS A 72 -9.05 -29.52 7.45
C HIS A 72 -10.55 -29.67 7.73
N PRO A 73 -10.92 -30.44 8.78
CA PRO A 73 -12.32 -30.69 9.15
C PRO A 73 -13.10 -29.41 9.51
N TYR A 74 -12.37 -28.39 9.98
CA TYR A 74 -12.93 -27.08 10.35
C TYR A 74 -12.95 -26.07 9.18
N GLY A 75 -12.39 -26.45 8.02
CA GLY A 75 -12.27 -25.60 6.84
C GLY A 75 -11.01 -24.73 6.81
N HIS A 76 -10.83 -24.01 5.71
CA HIS A 76 -9.60 -23.30 5.39
C HIS A 76 -9.59 -21.83 5.82
N GLY A 77 -10.67 -21.31 6.42
CA GLY A 77 -10.85 -19.88 6.72
C GLY A 77 -9.77 -19.26 7.63
N LYS A 78 -9.04 -20.07 8.41
CA LYS A 78 -7.94 -19.57 9.25
C LYS A 78 -6.78 -18.97 8.44
N ILE A 79 -6.66 -19.30 7.15
CA ILE A 79 -5.60 -18.75 6.29
C ILE A 79 -5.75 -17.24 6.04
N GLU A 80 -6.97 -16.67 6.18
CA GLU A 80 -7.17 -15.21 6.11
C GLU A 80 -6.31 -14.50 7.18
N PHE A 81 -6.21 -15.07 8.40
CA PHE A 81 -5.38 -14.50 9.47
C PHE A 81 -3.89 -14.53 9.17
N LEU A 82 -3.40 -15.58 8.49
CA LEU A 82 -1.99 -15.66 8.10
C LEU A 82 -1.65 -14.55 7.10
N SER A 83 -2.56 -14.27 6.16
CA SER A 83 -2.42 -13.16 5.21
C SER A 83 -2.40 -11.81 5.92
N VAL A 84 -3.27 -11.60 6.90
CA VAL A 84 -3.28 -10.37 7.71
C VAL A 84 -1.97 -10.21 8.48
N GLY A 85 -1.41 -11.30 9.00
CA GLY A 85 -0.10 -11.29 9.66
C GLY A 85 1.04 -10.92 8.72
N PHE A 86 1.03 -11.47 7.49
CA PHE A 86 1.99 -11.08 6.46
C PHE A 86 1.88 -9.59 6.12
N GLU A 87 0.65 -9.10 5.92
CA GLU A 87 0.37 -7.70 5.60
C GLU A 87 0.86 -6.76 6.71
N GLY A 88 0.51 -7.07 7.97
CA GLY A 88 0.99 -6.30 9.12
C GLY A 88 2.52 -6.31 9.24
N GLY A 89 3.16 -7.43 8.91
CA GLY A 89 4.62 -7.54 8.85
C GLY A 89 5.24 -6.68 7.75
N ALA A 90 4.64 -6.64 6.56
CA ALA A 90 5.09 -5.79 5.45
C ALA A 90 5.00 -4.31 5.80
N ILE A 91 3.87 -3.88 6.39
CA ILE A 91 3.67 -2.49 6.87
C ILE A 91 4.71 -2.14 7.93
N PHE A 92 4.92 -3.02 8.92
CA PHE A 92 5.92 -2.79 9.97
C PHE A 92 7.33 -2.63 9.39
N LEU A 93 7.71 -3.49 8.44
CA LEU A 93 9.01 -3.39 7.76
C LEU A 93 9.13 -2.09 6.95
N ALA A 94 8.08 -1.68 6.23
CA ALA A 94 8.07 -0.43 5.49
C ALA A 94 8.26 0.79 6.43
N GLY A 95 7.51 0.82 7.54
CA GLY A 95 7.66 1.86 8.58
C GLY A 95 9.05 1.91 9.19
N ALA A 96 9.63 0.75 9.52
CA ALA A 96 10.99 0.65 10.05
C ALA A 96 12.05 1.16 9.05
N VAL A 97 11.94 0.77 7.78
CA VAL A 97 12.82 1.25 6.70
C VAL A 97 12.69 2.76 6.54
N MET A 98 11.47 3.30 6.59
CA MET A 98 11.22 4.73 6.49
C MET A 98 11.81 5.51 7.67
N ALA A 99 11.67 4.99 8.90
CA ALA A 99 12.29 5.58 10.09
C ALA A 99 13.82 5.61 10.00
N VAL A 100 14.45 4.51 9.54
CA VAL A 100 15.91 4.46 9.34
C VAL A 100 16.35 5.46 8.26
N LYS A 101 15.66 5.53 7.13
CA LYS A 101 15.93 6.50 6.06
C LYS A 101 15.78 7.94 6.55
N ALA A 102 14.76 8.22 7.35
CA ALA A 102 14.51 9.52 7.94
C ALA A 102 15.67 9.96 8.86
N VAL A 103 16.11 9.08 9.76
CA VAL A 103 17.27 9.35 10.63
C VAL A 103 18.53 9.60 9.79
N TYR A 104 18.77 8.80 8.75
CA TYR A 104 19.89 9.00 7.85
C TYR A 104 19.82 10.35 7.12
N GLY A 105 18.63 10.75 6.67
CA GLY A 105 18.37 12.01 5.96
C GLY A 105 18.64 13.26 6.80
N PHE A 106 18.56 13.20 8.13
CA PHE A 106 18.99 14.29 9.00
C PHE A 106 20.50 14.56 8.93
N PHE A 107 21.30 13.50 8.77
CA PHE A 107 22.76 13.61 8.70
C PHE A 107 23.29 13.78 7.27
N HIS A 108 22.53 13.32 6.28
CA HIS A 108 22.85 13.43 4.86
C HIS A 108 21.64 13.98 4.11
N PRO A 109 21.47 15.32 4.04
CA PRO A 109 20.36 15.93 3.34
C PRO A 109 20.38 15.48 1.88
N LEU A 110 19.44 14.60 1.51
CA LEU A 110 19.30 14.20 0.12
C LEU A 110 18.83 15.40 -0.72
N PRO A 111 19.22 15.46 -2.01
CA PRO A 111 18.66 16.45 -2.91
C PRO A 111 17.13 16.31 -2.87
N LEU A 112 16.45 17.42 -2.52
CA LEU A 112 14.99 17.44 -2.46
C LEU A 112 14.42 16.91 -3.77
N ALA A 113 13.41 16.03 -3.66
CA ALA A 113 12.65 15.57 -4.81
C ALA A 113 12.20 16.81 -5.60
N ARG A 114 12.61 16.89 -6.86
CA ARG A 114 12.19 17.99 -7.72
C ARG A 114 10.68 17.87 -7.88
N ILE A 115 9.98 18.99 -7.68
CA ILE A 115 8.56 19.07 -8.03
C ILE A 115 8.49 19.03 -9.56
N ASP A 116 8.28 17.83 -10.09
CA ASP A 116 8.24 17.53 -11.51
C ASP A 116 6.93 16.81 -11.87
N ILE A 117 6.82 16.42 -13.14
CA ILE A 117 5.68 15.63 -13.62
C ILE A 117 5.56 14.30 -12.85
N GLY A 118 6.66 13.74 -12.36
CA GLY A 118 6.68 12.52 -11.57
C GLY A 118 5.87 12.63 -10.28
N LEU A 119 6.00 13.78 -9.60
CA LEU A 119 5.22 14.04 -8.39
C LEU A 119 3.71 14.04 -8.64
N TRP A 120 3.26 14.65 -9.75
CA TRP A 120 1.84 14.67 -10.11
C TRP A 120 1.31 13.27 -10.45
N ILE A 121 2.14 12.44 -11.09
CA ILE A 121 1.79 11.05 -11.39
C ILE A 121 1.67 10.23 -10.11
N THR A 122 2.65 10.35 -9.20
CA THR A 122 2.59 9.69 -7.88
C THR A 122 1.40 10.18 -7.06
N ALA A 123 1.09 11.48 -7.07
CA ALA A 123 -0.11 12.01 -6.41
C ALA A 123 -1.41 11.44 -7.00
N GLY A 124 -1.49 11.30 -8.33
CA GLY A 124 -2.61 10.64 -8.99
C GLY A 124 -2.74 9.17 -8.58
N ALA A 125 -1.63 8.45 -8.54
CA ALA A 125 -1.60 7.05 -8.10
C ALA A 125 -2.01 6.89 -6.63
N ALA A 126 -1.57 7.79 -5.74
CA ALA A 126 -2.02 7.85 -4.35
C ALA A 126 -3.53 8.07 -4.25
N GLY A 127 -4.11 8.92 -5.12
CA GLY A 127 -5.56 9.09 -5.21
C GLY A 127 -6.30 7.79 -5.56
N VAL A 128 -5.77 7.00 -6.51
CA VAL A 128 -6.34 5.69 -6.86
C VAL A 128 -6.18 4.70 -5.71
N ASN A 129 -5.01 4.65 -5.05
CA ASN A 129 -4.81 3.82 -3.86
C ASN A 129 -5.79 4.18 -2.74
N GLY A 130 -6.05 5.47 -2.52
CA GLY A 130 -6.99 5.94 -1.51
C GLY A 130 -8.42 5.50 -1.78
N PHE A 131 -8.84 5.61 -3.04
CA PHE A 131 -10.15 5.12 -3.47
C PHE A 131 -10.29 3.61 -3.32
N MET A 132 -9.27 2.86 -3.76
CA MET A 132 -9.21 1.40 -3.61
C MET A 132 -9.23 0.97 -2.15
N GLY A 133 -8.45 1.63 -1.29
CA GLY A 133 -8.39 1.35 0.14
C GLY A 133 -9.72 1.63 0.84
N TRP A 134 -10.40 2.72 0.47
CA TRP A 134 -11.75 3.02 0.95
C TRP A 134 -12.76 1.94 0.54
N LEU A 135 -12.75 1.53 -0.73
CA LEU A 135 -13.60 0.44 -1.23
C LEU A 135 -13.33 -0.88 -0.49
N LEU A 136 -12.07 -1.24 -0.32
CA LEU A 136 -11.65 -2.45 0.41
C LEU A 136 -12.11 -2.42 1.86
N LEU A 137 -11.99 -1.29 2.56
CA LEU A 137 -12.51 -1.16 3.92
C LEU A 137 -14.02 -1.35 4.00
N GLN A 138 -14.76 -0.74 3.07
CA GLN A 138 -16.22 -0.82 3.06
C GLN A 138 -16.67 -2.25 2.78
N GLN A 139 -16.08 -2.90 1.78
CA GLN A 139 -16.42 -4.27 1.41
C GLN A 139 -15.90 -5.29 2.42
N GLY A 140 -14.72 -5.08 2.99
CA GLY A 140 -14.15 -5.96 4.01
C GLY A 140 -15.01 -6.02 5.28
N LYS A 141 -15.56 -4.87 5.70
CA LYS A 141 -16.55 -4.82 6.79
C LYS A 141 -17.86 -5.51 6.43
N ARG A 142 -18.37 -5.29 5.20
CA ARG A 142 -19.61 -5.90 4.71
C ARG A 142 -19.52 -7.42 4.56
N LEU A 143 -18.36 -7.91 4.12
CA LEU A 143 -18.09 -9.32 3.80
C LEU A 143 -17.41 -10.07 4.97
N HIS A 144 -17.23 -9.41 6.12
CA HIS A 144 -16.51 -9.94 7.29
C HIS A 144 -15.16 -10.60 6.92
N SER A 145 -14.38 -9.96 6.03
CA SER A 145 -13.04 -10.42 5.65
C SER A 145 -11.98 -9.58 6.31
N GLN A 146 -11.12 -10.21 7.10
CA GLN A 146 -10.01 -9.50 7.72
C GLN A 146 -8.93 -9.16 6.69
N THR A 147 -8.71 -10.01 5.69
CA THR A 147 -7.77 -9.74 4.60
C THR A 147 -8.15 -8.47 3.83
N LEU A 148 -9.41 -8.33 3.40
CA LEU A 148 -9.85 -7.10 2.71
C LEU A 148 -9.73 -5.85 3.60
N VAL A 149 -9.99 -5.97 4.90
CA VAL A 149 -9.83 -4.86 5.84
C VAL A 149 -8.35 -4.50 6.02
N ALA A 150 -7.45 -5.48 6.11
CA ALA A 150 -6.02 -5.26 6.26
C ALA A 150 -5.44 -4.54 5.04
N ASP A 151 -5.63 -5.07 3.85
CA ASP A 151 -5.19 -4.44 2.59
C ASP A 151 -5.81 -3.04 2.43
N GLY A 152 -7.09 -2.89 2.78
CA GLY A 152 -7.77 -1.58 2.73
C GLY A 152 -7.13 -0.54 3.66
N LYS A 153 -6.72 -0.95 4.87
CA LYS A 153 -5.98 -0.07 5.79
C LYS A 153 -4.59 0.25 5.25
N HIS A 154 -3.89 -0.73 4.67
CA HIS A 154 -2.58 -0.52 4.09
C HIS A 154 -2.63 0.55 2.98
N LEU A 155 -3.53 0.38 1.99
CA LEU A 155 -3.66 1.34 0.88
C LEU A 155 -4.05 2.75 1.35
N LEU A 156 -4.88 2.86 2.39
CA LEU A 156 -5.21 4.17 2.98
C LEU A 156 -4.04 4.78 3.74
N SER A 157 -3.25 3.97 4.44
CA SER A 157 -2.03 4.42 5.10
C SER A 157 -1.03 4.96 4.08
N ASP A 158 -0.80 4.22 2.99
CA ASP A 158 0.04 4.63 1.85
C ASP A 158 -0.44 5.97 1.24
N THR A 159 -1.76 6.13 1.10
CA THR A 159 -2.36 7.38 0.63
C THR A 159 -2.08 8.54 1.60
N TRP A 160 -2.23 8.32 2.91
CA TRP A 160 -1.92 9.34 3.92
C TRP A 160 -0.45 9.72 3.94
N SER A 161 0.44 8.73 3.84
CA SER A 161 1.90 8.95 3.71
C SER A 161 2.20 9.81 2.48
N SER A 162 1.59 9.51 1.34
CA SER A 162 1.73 10.28 0.11
C SER A 162 1.23 11.72 0.25
N VAL A 163 0.07 11.94 0.88
CA VAL A 163 -0.49 13.28 1.12
C VAL A 163 0.44 14.10 2.04
N ILE A 164 0.93 13.49 3.11
CA ILE A 164 1.83 14.15 4.06
C ILE A 164 3.16 14.52 3.39
N LEU A 165 3.72 13.63 2.56
CA LEU A 165 4.90 13.93 1.75
C LEU A 165 4.67 15.10 0.78
N LEU A 166 3.53 15.12 0.08
CA LEU A 166 3.19 16.22 -0.83
C LEU A 166 3.10 17.56 -0.10
N ILE A 167 2.45 17.59 1.07
CA ILE A 167 2.38 18.78 1.92
C ILE A 167 3.78 19.20 2.38
N GLY A 168 4.62 18.22 2.78
CA GLY A 168 6.00 18.43 3.17
C GLY A 168 6.82 19.11 2.07
N LEU A 169 6.75 18.60 0.84
CA LEU A 169 7.45 19.17 -0.31
C LEU A 169 7.02 20.60 -0.61
N VAL A 170 5.71 20.88 -0.55
CA VAL A 170 5.20 22.25 -0.71
C VAL A 170 5.71 23.17 0.40
N ALA A 171 5.69 22.71 1.65
CA ALA A 171 6.18 23.47 2.80
C ALA A 171 7.68 23.78 2.69
N ILE A 172 8.50 22.81 2.27
CA ILE A 172 9.94 23.01 2.03
C ILE A 172 10.16 24.02 0.90
N ARG A 173 9.36 23.96 -0.16
CA ARG A 173 9.49 24.89 -1.29
C ARG A 173 9.21 26.35 -0.91
N LEU A 174 8.32 26.57 0.06
CA LEU A 174 7.96 27.89 0.59
C LEU A 174 8.95 28.39 1.65
N THR A 175 9.44 27.51 2.52
CA THR A 175 10.25 27.88 3.69
C THR A 175 11.75 27.74 3.48
N GLY A 176 12.18 26.86 2.56
CA GLY A 176 13.57 26.47 2.36
C GLY A 176 14.13 25.49 3.39
N TYR A 177 13.32 25.02 4.35
CA TYR A 177 13.78 24.17 5.45
C TYR A 177 13.83 22.68 5.06
N ALA A 178 15.00 22.21 4.63
CA ALA A 178 15.20 20.82 4.20
C ALA A 178 14.98 19.76 5.31
N TRP A 179 15.01 20.14 6.59
CA TRP A 179 14.79 19.21 7.72
C TRP A 179 13.32 18.78 7.89
N ILE A 180 12.37 19.44 7.20
CA ILE A 180 10.95 19.09 7.25
C ILE A 180 10.73 17.67 6.69
N ASP A 181 11.40 17.32 5.59
CA ASP A 181 11.25 16.01 4.92
C ASP A 181 11.60 14.81 5.82
N PRO A 182 12.81 14.72 6.42
CA PRO A 182 13.13 13.62 7.32
C PRO A 182 12.28 13.63 8.59
N THR A 183 11.77 14.79 9.04
CA THR A 183 10.85 14.85 10.19
C THR A 183 9.52 14.19 9.87
N LEU A 184 8.93 14.50 8.71
CA LEU A 184 7.66 13.91 8.28
C LEU A 184 7.81 12.41 8.01
N ALA A 185 8.89 11.99 7.35
CA ALA A 185 9.18 10.58 7.11
C ALA A 185 9.32 9.80 8.44
N LEU A 186 9.96 10.38 9.46
CA LEU A 186 10.07 9.74 10.78
C LEU A 186 8.72 9.60 11.47
N LEU A 187 7.89 10.65 11.45
CA LEU A 187 6.55 10.61 12.03
C LEU A 187 5.66 9.56 11.35
N LEU A 188 5.72 9.51 10.01
CA LEU A 188 5.01 8.50 9.23
C LEU A 188 5.50 7.08 9.53
N GLY A 189 6.81 6.89 9.71
CA GLY A 189 7.38 5.57 9.97
C GLY A 189 7.01 5.01 11.35
N LEU A 190 6.59 5.88 12.27
CA LEU A 190 6.17 5.53 13.62
C LEU A 190 4.65 5.36 13.79
N TYR A 191 3.86 5.79 12.80
CA TYR A 191 2.39 5.72 12.78
C TYR A 191 1.90 4.35 12.29
#